data_AF-A0A8T3Q876-F1
#
_entry.id   AF-A0A8T3Q876-F1
#
_cell.length_a   1.000
_cell.length_b   1.000
_cell.length_c   1.000
_cell.angle_alpha   90.00
_cell.angle_beta   90.00
_cell.angle_gamma   90.00
#
_symmetry.space_group_name_H-M   'P 1'
#
loop_
_entity.id
_entity.type
_entity.pdbx_description
1 polymer ?
#
loop_
_entity_poly.entity_id
_entity_poly.type
_entity_poly.pdbx_seq_one_letter_code
_entity_poly.pdbx_strand_id
1 'polypeptide(L)'
;MADDKKNPDEYEYPSDEYYKGGEYIPPADESTDPLDPGSRPRSFLSRRMLVLLGLFLAIGLVYLVLMFTNARKNADLAQPTPTTDVAVANIPPTGVPQPVQQVPAPAPADNSALLNGAQQNQITQQNMATLQTQLQQLQAQVGEVTTSIAALNNRIQVVANEIKAIAVDRGMAGRGYPVGSPGTIYQLKALVPGRAWLQSGDGSTTTVSIGDRLPGYGIIQMINVDQGIVTTSSGALIQYGKRDS
;
A
#
# COMPACT_ATOMS: atom_id res chain seq x y z
N MET A 1 24.49 74.26 40.47
CA MET A 1 23.85 73.15 41.19
C MET A 1 22.85 72.52 40.23
N ALA A 2 23.07 71.24 39.95
CA ALA A 2 22.33 70.43 39.00
C ALA A 2 20.95 70.04 39.55
N ASP A 3 20.02 69.70 38.66
CA ASP A 3 19.05 68.61 38.87
C ASP A 3 18.34 68.31 37.54
N ASP A 4 18.93 67.41 36.77
CA ASP A 4 18.34 66.84 35.55
C ASP A 4 17.64 65.54 35.95
N LYS A 5 16.30 65.56 36.02
CA LYS A 5 15.49 64.39 36.35
C LYS A 5 15.39 63.47 35.13
N LYS A 6 16.26 62.45 35.12
CA LYS A 6 16.27 61.37 34.13
C LYS A 6 15.02 60.49 34.30
N ASN A 7 14.24 60.33 33.23
CA ASN A 7 13.08 59.43 33.17
C ASN A 7 13.52 57.96 33.30
N PRO A 8 12.78 57.09 34.03
CA PRO A 8 13.15 55.70 34.28
C PRO A 8 12.77 54.67 33.19
N ASP A 9 12.20 55.10 32.05
CA ASP A 9 11.56 54.16 31.09
C ASP A 9 12.32 54.00 29.75
N GLU A 10 13.59 54.41 29.68
CA GLU A 10 14.41 54.18 28.49
C GLU A 10 14.95 52.75 28.47
N TYR A 11 14.19 51.88 27.81
CA TYR A 11 14.52 50.47 27.60
C TYR A 11 15.67 50.37 26.59
N GLU A 12 16.89 50.24 27.09
CA GLU A 12 18.10 50.06 26.30
C GLU A 12 18.20 48.59 25.84
N TYR A 13 18.07 48.35 24.53
CA TYR A 13 18.22 47.01 23.96
C TYR A 13 19.67 46.53 24.15
N PRO A 14 19.93 45.32 24.68
CA PRO A 14 21.26 44.74 24.65
C PRO A 14 21.59 44.32 23.21
N SER A 15 22.41 45.13 22.52
CA SER A 15 22.87 44.86 21.15
C SER A 15 24.02 43.86 21.06
N ASP A 16 24.42 43.23 22.16
CA ASP A 16 25.77 42.66 22.27
C ASP A 16 25.73 41.19 22.71
N GLU A 17 24.99 40.33 22.01
CA GLU A 17 25.16 38.88 22.16
C GLU A 17 24.77 38.14 20.86
N TYR A 18 25.43 38.53 19.76
CA TYR A 18 25.44 37.73 18.54
C TYR A 18 26.86 37.70 17.99
N TYR A 19 27.34 36.48 17.70
CA TYR A 19 28.64 36.12 17.10
C TYR A 19 29.83 35.88 18.05
N LYS A 20 29.98 34.62 18.48
CA LYS A 20 31.28 34.03 18.85
C LYS A 20 31.45 32.69 18.13
N GLY A 21 32.20 32.69 17.03
CA GLY A 21 32.55 31.49 16.28
C GLY A 21 32.76 31.81 14.81
N GLY A 22 33.92 32.40 14.48
CA GLY A 22 34.25 32.84 13.13
C GLY A 22 34.67 31.71 12.20
N GLU A 23 34.22 31.81 10.96
CA GLU A 23 34.99 31.39 9.79
C GLU A 23 34.74 32.47 8.72
N TYR A 24 35.76 33.28 8.46
CA TYR A 24 35.73 34.38 7.51
C TYR A 24 35.90 33.82 6.10
N ILE A 25 34.84 33.86 5.29
CA ILE A 25 34.90 33.53 3.85
C ILE A 25 35.09 34.86 3.10
N PRO A 26 36.24 35.12 2.45
CA PRO A 26 36.39 36.32 1.62
C PRO A 26 35.48 36.23 0.38
N PRO A 27 34.90 37.34 -0.10
CA PRO A 27 34.18 37.35 -1.37
C PRO A 27 35.19 37.20 -2.51
N ALA A 28 35.16 36.05 -3.18
CA ALA A 28 35.87 35.83 -4.43
C ALA A 28 35.10 36.53 -5.56
N ASP A 29 35.59 37.72 -5.89
CA ASP A 29 35.78 38.24 -7.24
C ASP A 29 35.04 37.54 -8.40
N GLU A 30 34.07 38.30 -8.90
CA GLU A 30 33.57 38.31 -10.28
C GLU A 30 34.71 38.13 -11.30
N SER A 31 34.80 36.92 -11.85
CA SER A 31 35.62 36.61 -13.02
C SER A 31 34.71 36.03 -14.12
N THR A 32 34.33 36.91 -15.02
CA THR A 32 33.85 36.60 -16.37
C THR A 32 34.97 35.94 -17.17
N ASP A 33 34.77 34.71 -17.67
CA ASP A 33 35.37 34.22 -18.94
C ASP A 33 34.83 32.83 -19.36
N PRO A 34 35.01 32.38 -20.62
CA PRO A 34 33.89 32.18 -21.54
C PRO A 34 33.52 30.72 -21.84
N LEU A 35 32.35 30.60 -22.48
CA LEU A 35 31.72 29.40 -23.07
C LEU A 35 32.71 28.42 -23.73
N ASP A 36 32.83 27.22 -23.18
CA ASP A 36 33.40 26.05 -23.86
C ASP A 36 32.28 25.08 -24.30
N PRO A 37 31.97 24.97 -25.61
CA PRO A 37 30.97 24.04 -26.13
C PRO A 37 31.63 22.72 -26.52
N GLY A 38 31.86 21.83 -25.55
CA GLY A 38 32.71 20.66 -25.81
C GLY A 38 32.45 19.38 -25.00
N SER A 39 31.32 19.23 -24.31
CA SER A 39 31.08 18.04 -23.47
C SER A 39 30.10 17.05 -24.09
N ARG A 40 30.64 16.02 -24.74
CA ARG A 40 29.90 14.85 -25.26
C ARG A 40 29.06 14.18 -24.15
N PRO A 41 27.84 13.69 -24.45
CA PRO A 41 26.98 13.05 -23.46
C PRO A 41 27.60 11.73 -23.00
N ARG A 42 28.28 11.74 -21.86
CA ARG A 42 28.59 10.52 -21.13
C ARG A 42 27.27 9.96 -20.63
N SER A 43 26.84 8.84 -21.19
CA SER A 43 25.68 8.09 -20.72
C SER A 43 25.95 7.61 -19.30
N PHE A 44 25.56 8.42 -18.31
CA PHE A 44 25.57 8.10 -16.88
C PHE A 44 24.46 7.07 -16.53
N LEU A 45 24.26 6.05 -17.36
CA LEU A 45 23.51 4.85 -16.95
C LEU A 45 24.39 4.10 -15.95
N SER A 46 24.36 4.59 -14.71
CA SER A 46 24.96 3.91 -13.58
C SER A 46 24.39 2.50 -13.50
N ARG A 47 25.24 1.52 -13.15
CA ARG A 47 24.84 0.11 -13.00
C ARG A 47 23.63 -0.07 -12.07
N ARG A 48 23.41 0.89 -11.16
CA ARG A 48 22.26 0.96 -10.26
C ARG A 48 20.95 1.34 -10.98
N MET A 49 21.01 2.19 -12.01
CA MET A 49 19.83 2.58 -12.79
C MET A 49 19.31 1.43 -13.65
N LEU A 50 20.19 0.59 -14.21
CA LEU A 50 19.79 -0.63 -14.93
C LEU A 50 19.08 -1.65 -14.02
N VAL A 51 19.52 -1.78 -12.77
CA VAL A 51 18.85 -2.66 -11.78
C VAL A 51 17.47 -2.12 -11.43
N LEU A 52 17.32 -0.81 -11.23
CA LEU A 52 16.02 -0.19 -10.98
C LEU A 52 15.08 -0.34 -12.19
N LEU A 53 15.57 -0.11 -13.41
CA LEU A 53 14.80 -0.28 -14.63
C LEU A 53 14.34 -1.74 -14.81
N GLY A 54 15.21 -2.71 -14.52
CA GLY A 54 14.86 -4.13 -14.52
C GLY A 54 13.80 -4.49 -13.48
N LEU A 55 13.87 -3.90 -12.27
CA LEU A 55 12.87 -4.08 -11.22
C LEU A 55 11.50 -3.52 -11.65
N PHE A 56 11.46 -2.32 -12.22
CA PHE A 56 10.23 -1.72 -12.74
C PHE A 56 9.60 -2.56 -13.85
N LEU A 57 10.42 -3.10 -14.76
CA LEU A 57 9.96 -3.98 -15.84
C LEU A 57 9.40 -5.30 -15.28
N ALA A 58 10.03 -5.88 -14.26
CA ALA A 58 9.56 -7.09 -13.59
C ALA A 58 8.22 -6.85 -12.85
N ILE A 59 8.10 -5.74 -12.12
CA ILE A 59 6.85 -5.36 -11.44
C ILE A 59 5.73 -5.13 -12.47
N GLY A 60 6.04 -4.45 -13.59
CA GLY A 60 5.11 -4.26 -14.70
C GLY A 60 4.63 -5.58 -15.32
N LEU A 61 5.53 -6.54 -15.52
CA LEU A 61 5.19 -7.89 -16.00
C LEU A 61 4.29 -8.65 -15.03
N VAL A 62 4.58 -8.60 -13.73
CA VAL A 62 3.72 -9.22 -12.71
C VAL A 62 2.34 -8.57 -12.69
N TYR A 63 2.27 -7.23 -12.77
CA TYR A 63 1.01 -6.51 -12.85
C TYR A 63 0.21 -6.87 -14.12
N LEU A 64 0.87 -7.00 -15.26
CA LEU A 64 0.27 -7.40 -16.54
C LEU A 64 -0.33 -8.82 -16.45
N VAL A 65 0.39 -9.77 -15.85
CA VAL A 65 -0.08 -11.15 -15.65
C VAL A 65 -1.28 -11.19 -14.68
N LEU A 66 -1.23 -10.43 -13.58
CA LEU A 66 -2.35 -10.32 -12.66
C LEU A 66 -3.58 -9.66 -13.30
N MET A 67 -3.39 -8.64 -14.14
CA MET A 67 -4.47 -8.02 -14.90
C MET A 67 -5.11 -9.00 -15.89
N PHE A 68 -4.31 -9.75 -16.66
CA PHE A 68 -4.83 -10.73 -17.62
C PHE A 68 -5.55 -11.92 -16.95
N THR A 69 -5.06 -12.39 -15.80
CA THR A 69 -5.72 -13.46 -15.05
C THR A 69 -7.02 -13.00 -14.40
N ASN A 70 -7.10 -11.74 -13.96
CA ASN A 70 -8.35 -11.17 -13.43
C ASN A 70 -9.36 -10.83 -14.54
N ALA A 71 -8.92 -10.41 -15.72
CA ALA A 71 -9.79 -10.15 -16.85
C ALA A 71 -10.53 -11.42 -17.33
N ARG A 72 -9.88 -12.59 -17.28
CA ARG A 72 -10.52 -13.88 -17.61
C ARG A 72 -11.58 -14.31 -16.60
N LYS A 73 -11.43 -13.97 -15.32
CA LYS A 73 -12.41 -14.31 -14.27
C LYS A 73 -13.75 -13.58 -14.43
N ASN A 74 -13.76 -12.43 -15.12
CA ASN A 74 -14.98 -11.64 -15.34
C ASN A 74 -15.71 -11.98 -16.66
N ALA A 75 -15.09 -12.80 -17.54
CA ALA A 75 -15.70 -13.19 -18.82
C ALA A 75 -16.62 -14.42 -18.70
N ASP A 76 -16.51 -15.22 -17.64
CA ASP A 76 -17.32 -16.42 -17.40
C ASP A 76 -18.62 -16.16 -16.61
N LEU A 77 -18.96 -14.90 -16.29
CA LEU A 77 -20.23 -14.56 -15.63
C LEU A 77 -21.38 -14.17 -16.58
N ALA A 78 -21.16 -14.22 -17.90
CA ALA A 78 -22.24 -14.09 -18.89
C ALA A 78 -22.84 -15.46 -19.20
N GLN A 79 -23.57 -16.02 -18.23
CA GLN A 79 -24.33 -17.24 -18.40
C GLN A 79 -25.61 -16.93 -19.21
N PRO A 80 -25.84 -17.54 -20.40
CA PRO A 80 -27.11 -17.42 -21.09
C PRO A 80 -28.18 -18.17 -20.30
N THR A 81 -29.20 -17.45 -19.83
CA THR A 81 -30.39 -18.01 -19.20
C THR A 81 -31.17 -18.88 -20.19
N PRO A 82 -31.51 -20.15 -19.86
CA PRO A 82 -32.44 -20.93 -20.65
C PRO A 82 -33.85 -20.36 -20.48
N THR A 83 -34.47 -19.94 -21.57
CA THR A 83 -35.90 -19.61 -21.65
C THR A 83 -36.71 -20.90 -21.48
N THR A 84 -37.28 -21.09 -20.29
CA THR A 84 -38.36 -22.05 -20.05
C THR A 84 -39.66 -21.45 -20.58
N ASP A 85 -40.15 -22.00 -21.68
CA ASP A 85 -41.47 -21.72 -22.25
C ASP A 85 -42.53 -22.39 -21.35
N VAL A 86 -43.31 -21.58 -20.63
CA VAL A 86 -44.40 -22.05 -19.76
C VAL A 86 -45.72 -21.79 -20.48
N ALA A 87 -46.23 -22.82 -21.16
CA ALA A 87 -47.57 -22.80 -21.70
C ALA A 87 -48.61 -22.82 -20.57
N VAL A 88 -49.46 -21.80 -20.57
CA VAL A 88 -50.61 -21.57 -19.68
C VAL A 88 -51.68 -22.64 -19.92
N ALA A 89 -52.16 -23.30 -18.86
CA ALA A 89 -53.40 -24.04 -18.87
C ALA A 89 -54.30 -23.59 -17.71
N ASN A 90 -55.30 -22.80 -18.08
CA ASN A 90 -56.40 -22.33 -17.24
C ASN A 90 -57.45 -23.44 -17.10
N ILE A 91 -57.82 -23.83 -15.88
CA ILE A 91 -59.00 -24.68 -15.61
C ILE A 91 -59.70 -24.27 -14.31
N PRO A 92 -61.00 -23.90 -14.35
CA PRO A 92 -61.88 -23.90 -13.18
C PRO A 92 -62.50 -25.30 -12.95
N PRO A 93 -62.86 -25.67 -11.70
CA PRO A 93 -63.42 -26.98 -11.41
C PRO A 93 -64.95 -26.95 -11.33
N THR A 94 -65.62 -27.76 -12.14
CA THR A 94 -66.96 -28.29 -11.81
C THR A 94 -67.10 -29.68 -12.40
N GLY A 95 -67.32 -30.65 -11.51
CA GLY A 95 -67.28 -32.08 -11.82
C GLY A 95 -68.53 -32.63 -12.49
N VAL A 96 -68.34 -33.74 -13.21
CA VAL A 96 -69.33 -34.77 -13.52
C VAL A 96 -68.54 -36.07 -13.83
N PRO A 97 -69.06 -37.29 -13.52
CA PRO A 97 -68.25 -38.50 -13.50
C PRO A 97 -68.39 -39.41 -14.76
N GLN A 98 -67.32 -40.20 -15.00
CA GLN A 98 -67.21 -41.45 -15.80
C GLN A 98 -67.14 -41.34 -17.35
N PRO A 99 -66.55 -42.32 -18.09
CA PRO A 99 -66.21 -43.70 -17.72
C PRO A 99 -64.77 -44.21 -18.05
N VAL A 100 -64.48 -45.38 -17.49
CA VAL A 100 -63.34 -46.30 -17.69
C VAL A 100 -62.71 -46.32 -19.09
N GLN A 101 -61.38 -46.17 -19.15
CA GLN A 101 -60.60 -46.60 -20.32
C GLN A 101 -59.22 -47.17 -19.94
N GLN A 102 -59.13 -48.48 -20.15
CA GLN A 102 -58.00 -49.31 -20.58
C GLN A 102 -56.59 -49.04 -20.04
N VAL A 103 -56.10 -50.05 -19.30
CA VAL A 103 -54.70 -50.29 -18.96
C VAL A 103 -53.83 -50.33 -20.23
N PRO A 104 -52.84 -49.44 -20.38
CA PRO A 104 -51.84 -49.56 -21.44
C PRO A 104 -50.80 -50.62 -21.06
N ALA A 105 -50.45 -51.46 -22.03
CA ALA A 105 -49.36 -52.42 -21.94
C ALA A 105 -48.00 -51.73 -21.66
N PRO A 106 -47.06 -52.41 -20.95
CA PRO A 106 -45.74 -51.84 -20.66
C PRO A 106 -44.95 -51.70 -21.97
N ALA A 107 -44.59 -50.46 -22.30
CA ALA A 107 -43.70 -50.15 -23.40
C ALA A 107 -42.28 -50.70 -23.13
N PRO A 108 -41.55 -51.14 -24.17
CA PRO A 108 -40.20 -51.67 -24.02
C PRO A 108 -39.25 -50.60 -23.51
N ALA A 109 -38.42 -50.97 -22.53
CA ALA A 109 -37.43 -50.11 -21.89
C ALA A 109 -36.53 -49.42 -22.93
N ASP A 110 -36.52 -48.09 -22.87
CA ASP A 110 -35.69 -47.23 -23.71
C ASP A 110 -34.22 -47.34 -23.24
N ASN A 111 -33.46 -48.21 -23.90
CA ASN A 111 -32.05 -48.50 -23.60
C ASN A 111 -31.12 -47.27 -23.74
N SER A 112 -31.61 -46.17 -24.31
CA SER A 112 -30.87 -44.91 -24.45
C SER A 112 -30.61 -44.21 -23.12
N ALA A 113 -31.50 -44.34 -22.13
CA ALA A 113 -31.32 -43.76 -20.80
C ALA A 113 -30.19 -44.45 -19.99
N LEU A 114 -30.02 -45.76 -20.19
CA LEU A 114 -28.96 -46.54 -19.51
C LEU A 114 -27.57 -46.21 -20.07
N LEU A 115 -27.48 -45.94 -21.38
CA LEU A 115 -26.22 -45.56 -22.03
C LEU A 115 -25.76 -44.15 -21.61
N ASN A 116 -26.68 -43.19 -21.48
CA ASN A 116 -26.39 -41.86 -20.95
C ASN A 116 -25.99 -41.91 -19.47
N GLY A 117 -26.64 -42.74 -18.65
CA GLY A 117 -26.27 -42.94 -17.25
C GLY A 117 -24.87 -43.55 -17.07
N ALA A 118 -24.47 -44.47 -17.95
CA ALA A 118 -23.14 -45.07 -17.94
C ALA A 118 -22.05 -44.05 -18.33
N GLN A 119 -22.29 -43.21 -19.34
CA GLN A 119 -21.37 -42.11 -19.70
C GLN A 119 -21.27 -41.05 -18.61
N GLN A 120 -22.38 -40.68 -17.98
CA GLN A 120 -22.41 -39.74 -16.86
C GLN A 120 -21.56 -40.24 -15.67
N ASN A 121 -21.64 -41.55 -15.36
CA ASN A 121 -20.83 -42.17 -14.32
C ASN A 121 -19.33 -42.19 -14.65
N GLN A 122 -18.98 -42.33 -15.92
CA GLN A 122 -17.59 -42.30 -16.36
C GLN A 122 -16.98 -40.89 -16.27
N ILE A 123 -17.75 -39.86 -16.63
CA ILE A 123 -17.34 -38.45 -16.47
C ILE A 123 -17.22 -38.09 -14.98
N THR A 124 -18.15 -38.56 -14.15
CA THR A 124 -18.11 -38.31 -12.70
C THR A 124 -16.87 -38.94 -12.05
N GLN A 125 -16.48 -40.14 -12.48
CA GLN A 125 -15.23 -40.78 -12.01
C GLN A 125 -13.98 -40.01 -12.45
N GLN A 126 -13.94 -39.50 -13.68
CA GLN A 126 -12.83 -38.66 -14.16
C GLN A 126 -12.74 -37.32 -13.40
N ASN A 127 -13.88 -36.71 -13.09
CA ASN A 127 -13.94 -35.49 -12.27
C ASN A 127 -13.43 -35.75 -10.85
N MET A 128 -13.75 -36.91 -10.27
CA MET A 128 -13.29 -37.26 -8.92
C MET A 128 -11.78 -37.52 -8.86
N ALA A 129 -11.22 -38.17 -9.88
CA ALA A 129 -9.77 -38.34 -10.01
C ALA A 129 -9.05 -36.99 -10.15
N THR A 130 -9.62 -36.08 -10.95
CA THR A 130 -9.08 -34.72 -11.15
C THR A 130 -9.10 -33.91 -9.85
N LEU A 131 -10.19 -33.99 -9.08
CA LEU A 131 -10.31 -33.35 -7.77
C LEU A 131 -9.30 -33.91 -6.76
N GLN A 132 -9.03 -35.23 -6.78
CA GLN A 132 -7.99 -35.83 -5.94
C GLN A 132 -6.59 -35.30 -6.30
N THR A 133 -6.27 -35.19 -7.59
CA THR A 133 -5.00 -34.61 -8.03
C THR A 133 -4.88 -33.14 -7.63
N GLN A 134 -5.96 -32.35 -7.78
CA GLN A 134 -5.98 -30.95 -7.34
C GLN A 134 -5.78 -30.82 -5.82
N LEU A 135 -6.39 -31.70 -5.01
CA LEU A 135 -6.20 -31.71 -3.57
C LEU A 135 -4.75 -32.03 -3.18
N GLN A 136 -4.13 -33.03 -3.82
CA GLN A 136 -2.71 -33.34 -3.59
C GLN A 136 -1.80 -32.18 -3.99
N GLN A 137 -2.09 -31.51 -5.11
CA GLN A 137 -1.33 -30.34 -5.55
C GLN A 137 -1.47 -29.15 -4.60
N LEU A 138 -2.68 -28.92 -4.08
CA LEU A 138 -2.94 -27.85 -3.10
C LEU A 138 -2.23 -28.16 -1.78
N GLN A 139 -2.22 -29.43 -1.36
CA GLN A 139 -1.50 -29.87 -0.17
C GLN A 139 0.03 -29.67 -0.31
N ALA A 140 0.58 -29.94 -1.50
CA ALA A 140 1.98 -29.66 -1.81
C ALA A 140 2.28 -28.15 -1.79
N GLN A 141 1.40 -27.31 -2.38
CA GLN A 141 1.55 -25.85 -2.34
C GLN A 141 1.50 -25.29 -0.91
N VAL A 142 0.62 -25.82 -0.06
CA VAL A 142 0.57 -25.41 1.36
C VAL A 142 1.87 -25.77 2.09
N GLY A 143 2.47 -26.92 1.78
CA GLY A 143 3.78 -27.31 2.31
C GLY A 143 4.91 -26.35 1.86
N GLU A 144 4.88 -25.94 0.59
CA GLU A 144 5.84 -24.97 0.02
C GLU A 144 5.67 -23.57 0.65
N VAL A 145 4.44 -23.10 0.83
CA VAL A 145 4.17 -21.83 1.49
C VAL A 145 4.64 -21.85 2.95
N THR A 146 4.42 -22.97 3.66
CA THR A 146 4.85 -23.11 5.05
C THR A 146 6.38 -23.07 5.19
N THR A 147 7.09 -23.74 4.29
CA THR A 147 8.57 -23.69 4.24
C THR A 147 9.08 -22.30 3.84
N SER A 148 8.39 -21.62 2.92
CA SER A 148 8.70 -20.22 2.56
C SER A 148 8.52 -19.26 3.73
N ILE A 149 7.46 -19.41 4.53
CA ILE A 149 7.24 -18.62 5.75
C ILE A 149 8.35 -18.86 6.78
N ALA A 150 8.76 -20.12 6.98
CA ALA A 150 9.87 -20.43 7.89
C ALA A 150 11.20 -19.82 7.39
N ALA A 151 11.46 -19.88 6.07
CA ALA A 151 12.65 -19.27 5.47
C ALA A 151 12.64 -17.74 5.59
N LEU A 152 11.48 -17.10 5.40
CA LEU A 152 11.30 -15.66 5.60
C LEU A 152 11.55 -15.26 7.06
N ASN A 153 11.02 -16.02 8.03
CA ASN A 153 11.27 -15.76 9.45
C ASN A 153 12.76 -15.83 9.80
N ASN A 154 13.48 -16.82 9.26
CA ASN A 154 14.93 -16.92 9.46
C ASN A 154 15.67 -15.74 8.82
N ARG A 155 15.28 -15.32 7.61
CA ARG A 155 15.87 -14.14 6.95
C ARG A 155 15.61 -12.85 7.73
N ILE A 156 14.40 -12.68 8.29
CA ILE A 156 14.05 -11.52 9.13
C ILE A 156 14.97 -11.47 10.36
N GLN A 157 15.23 -12.60 11.01
CA GLN A 157 16.14 -12.64 12.17
C GLN A 157 17.59 -12.32 11.77
N VAL A 158 18.07 -12.83 10.63
CA VAL A 158 19.41 -12.50 10.12
C VAL A 158 19.53 -11.01 9.83
N VAL A 159 18.55 -10.43 9.13
CA VAL A 159 18.54 -8.99 8.82
C VAL A 159 18.44 -8.14 10.10
N ALA A 160 17.65 -8.56 11.08
CA ALA A 160 17.57 -7.86 12.37
C ALA A 160 18.92 -7.83 13.11
N ASN A 161 19.65 -8.94 13.08
CA ASN A 161 20.99 -9.04 13.66
C ASN A 161 22.02 -8.24 12.87
N GLU A 162 21.94 -8.22 11.55
CA GLU A 162 22.82 -7.44 10.67
C GLU A 162 22.59 -5.92 10.84
N ILE A 163 21.33 -5.47 10.95
CA ILE A 163 20.99 -4.08 11.27
C ILE A 163 21.57 -3.68 12.62
N LYS A 164 21.47 -4.55 13.64
CA LYS A 164 22.03 -4.29 14.96
C LYS A 164 23.56 -4.17 14.92
N ALA A 165 24.24 -5.00 14.13
CA ALA A 165 25.69 -4.93 13.95
C ALA A 165 26.13 -3.65 13.23
N ILE A 166 25.43 -3.26 12.16
CA ILE A 166 25.72 -2.01 11.42
C ILE A 166 25.45 -0.77 12.29
N ALA A 167 24.44 -0.81 13.16
CA ALA A 167 24.14 0.28 14.10
C ALA A 167 25.27 0.49 15.14
N VAL A 168 25.90 -0.59 15.57
CA VAL A 168 27.04 -0.55 16.52
C VAL A 168 28.32 -0.07 15.82
N ASP A 169 28.61 -0.55 14.62
CA ASP A 169 29.82 -0.21 13.86
C ASP A 169 29.84 1.25 13.37
N ARG A 170 28.67 1.85 13.09
CA ARG A 170 28.55 3.27 12.71
C ARG A 170 28.57 4.25 13.89
N GLY A 171 28.93 3.83 15.11
CA GLY A 171 28.98 4.73 16.27
C GLY A 171 27.63 5.38 16.61
N MET A 172 26.51 4.76 16.20
CA MET A 172 25.16 5.22 16.56
C MET A 172 24.66 4.59 17.86
N ALA A 173 25.55 4.00 18.66
CA ALA A 173 25.32 3.62 20.05
C ALA A 173 25.24 4.86 20.95
N GLY A 174 24.24 5.71 20.71
CA GLY A 174 24.05 6.98 21.42
C GLY A 174 22.87 7.82 20.93
N ARG A 175 22.31 7.54 19.75
CA ARG A 175 20.99 8.09 19.35
C ARG A 175 19.93 7.02 19.58
N GLY A 176 19.67 6.76 20.85
CA GLY A 176 18.36 6.23 21.22
C GLY A 176 17.33 7.18 20.64
N TYR A 177 16.63 6.74 19.58
CA TYR A 177 15.37 7.38 19.25
C TYR A 177 14.53 7.26 20.52
N PRO A 178 14.12 8.37 21.17
CA PRO A 178 13.21 8.25 22.29
C PRO A 178 11.99 7.51 21.76
N VAL A 179 11.80 6.28 22.23
CA VAL A 179 10.53 5.58 22.11
C VAL A 179 9.56 6.49 22.85
N GLY A 180 8.87 7.33 22.08
CA GLY A 180 7.96 8.32 22.62
C GLY A 180 6.98 7.60 23.53
N SER A 181 6.83 8.14 24.75
CA SER A 181 5.67 7.90 25.62
C SER A 181 4.41 7.77 24.76
N PRO A 182 3.44 6.88 25.07
CA PRO A 182 2.27 6.60 24.22
C PRO A 182 1.71 7.88 23.62
N GLY A 183 2.10 8.12 22.36
CA GLY A 183 2.27 9.47 21.84
C GLY A 183 0.96 10.03 21.36
N THR A 184 0.71 11.30 21.68
CA THR A 184 -0.34 12.11 21.06
C THR A 184 -0.36 11.85 19.56
N ILE A 185 -1.41 11.17 19.08
CA ILE A 185 -1.55 10.87 17.65
C ILE A 185 -1.91 12.18 16.96
N TYR A 186 -1.11 12.59 15.97
CA TYR A 186 -1.40 13.75 15.14
C TYR A 186 -2.01 13.32 13.81
N GLN A 187 -3.03 14.05 13.36
CA GLN A 187 -3.66 13.92 12.05
C GLN A 187 -3.45 15.20 11.27
N LEU A 188 -3.12 15.08 9.99
CA LEU A 188 -2.96 16.25 9.14
C LEU A 188 -4.35 16.80 8.76
N LYS A 189 -4.58 18.09 9.01
CA LYS A 189 -5.83 18.80 8.65
C LYS A 189 -5.69 19.66 7.41
N ALA A 190 -4.58 20.38 7.29
CA ALA A 190 -4.24 21.06 6.06
C ALA A 190 -2.73 21.23 5.92
N LEU A 191 -2.32 21.46 4.67
CA LEU A 191 -0.94 21.64 4.31
C LEU A 191 -0.82 22.83 3.36
N VAL A 192 0.07 23.74 3.70
CA VAL A 192 0.43 24.93 2.91
C VAL A 192 1.95 24.88 2.70
N PRO A 193 2.50 25.42 1.60
CA PRO A 193 3.95 25.50 1.44
C PRO A 193 4.64 26.08 2.68
N GLY A 194 5.50 25.27 3.31
CA GLY A 194 6.25 25.62 4.51
C GLY A 194 5.53 25.46 5.85
N ARG A 195 4.21 25.18 5.89
CA ARG A 195 3.43 25.03 7.13
C ARG A 195 2.42 23.89 7.08
N ALA A 196 2.28 23.16 8.18
CA ALA A 196 1.28 22.10 8.34
C ALA A 196 0.38 22.39 9.54
N TRP A 197 -0.92 22.17 9.38
CA TRP A 197 -1.89 22.17 10.48
C TRP A 197 -2.15 20.73 10.91
N LEU A 198 -1.71 20.41 12.13
CA LEU A 198 -1.84 19.10 12.74
C LEU A 198 -2.87 19.16 13.85
N GLN A 199 -3.79 18.20 13.86
CA GLN A 199 -4.73 17.99 14.96
C GLN A 199 -4.23 16.86 15.85
N SER A 200 -4.07 17.12 17.15
CA SER A 200 -3.76 16.09 18.14
C SER A 200 -5.00 15.27 18.52
N GLY A 201 -4.81 14.10 19.13
CA GLY A 201 -5.90 13.22 19.57
C GLY A 201 -6.89 13.83 20.56
N ASP A 202 -6.52 14.94 21.22
CA ASP A 202 -7.38 15.74 22.10
C ASP A 202 -8.26 16.76 21.34
N GLY A 203 -8.08 16.88 20.01
CA GLY A 203 -8.80 17.82 19.15
C GLY A 203 -8.11 19.18 19.00
N SER A 204 -7.04 19.46 19.74
CA SER A 204 -6.27 20.70 19.60
C SER A 204 -5.56 20.76 18.25
N THR A 205 -5.42 21.96 17.68
CA THR A 205 -4.75 22.18 16.40
C THR A 205 -3.45 22.95 16.61
N THR A 206 -2.35 22.40 16.13
CA THR A 206 -1.02 23.01 16.18
C THR A 206 -0.51 23.26 14.77
N THR A 207 0.06 24.45 14.55
CA THR A 207 0.76 24.76 13.30
C THR A 207 2.23 24.45 13.47
N VAL A 208 2.82 23.70 12.54
CA VAL A 208 4.25 23.41 12.54
C VAL A 208 4.87 23.76 11.20
N SER A 209 6.15 24.13 11.24
CA SER A 209 7.00 24.42 10.10
C SER A 209 8.25 23.53 10.11
N ILE A 210 9.01 23.51 9.02
CA ILE A 210 10.24 22.72 8.92
C ILE A 210 11.23 23.21 10.00
N GLY A 211 11.75 22.27 10.79
CA GLY A 211 12.62 22.58 11.94
C GLY A 211 11.89 22.63 13.29
N ASP A 212 10.57 22.73 13.31
CA ASP A 212 9.80 22.74 14.56
C ASP A 212 9.80 21.36 15.23
N ARG A 213 9.78 21.36 16.57
CA ARG A 213 9.69 20.14 17.36
C ARG A 213 8.23 19.78 17.65
N LEU A 214 7.83 18.59 17.20
CA LEU A 214 6.55 17.97 17.48
C LEU A 214 6.68 16.92 18.61
N PRO A 215 5.92 17.04 19.71
CA PRO A 215 5.96 16.08 20.81
C PRO A 215 5.71 14.65 20.34
N GLY A 216 6.57 13.70 20.73
CA GLY A 216 6.47 12.29 20.33
C GLY A 216 6.96 11.96 18.92
N TYR A 217 7.10 12.94 18.03
CA TYR A 217 7.48 12.74 16.62
C TYR A 217 8.85 13.36 16.27
N GLY A 218 9.42 14.18 17.15
CA GLY A 218 10.73 14.81 16.93
C GLY A 218 10.62 16.07 16.09
N ILE A 219 11.60 16.35 15.24
CA ILE A 219 11.67 17.59 14.45
C ILE A 219 11.01 17.37 13.08
N ILE A 220 10.26 18.34 12.58
CA ILE A 220 9.74 18.31 11.21
C ILE A 220 10.89 18.46 10.22
N GLN A 221 11.12 17.43 9.40
CA GLN A 221 12.20 17.41 8.40
C GLN A 221 11.73 17.91 7.04
N MET A 222 10.52 17.53 6.64
CA MET A 222 10.01 17.83 5.31
C MET A 222 8.48 17.97 5.34
N ILE A 223 7.98 18.94 4.58
CA ILE A 223 6.57 19.14 4.29
C ILE A 223 6.39 19.01 2.78
N ASN A 224 5.77 17.90 2.32
CA ASN A 224 5.48 17.69 0.92
C ASN A 224 4.00 18.02 0.64
N VAL A 225 3.77 19.18 0.03
CA VAL A 225 2.44 19.69 -0.29
C VAL A 225 1.74 18.83 -1.33
N ASP A 226 2.47 18.38 -2.35
CA ASP A 226 1.93 17.59 -3.47
C ASP A 226 1.42 16.23 -3.01
N GLN A 227 2.08 15.63 -2.02
CA GLN A 227 1.70 14.32 -1.48
C GLN A 227 0.82 14.41 -0.23
N GLY A 228 0.70 15.58 0.40
CA GLY A 228 -0.02 15.72 1.66
C GLY A 228 0.67 14.97 2.82
N ILE A 229 2.00 14.97 2.84
CA ILE A 229 2.80 14.20 3.81
C ILE A 229 3.77 15.11 4.56
N VAL A 230 3.83 14.92 5.88
CA VAL A 230 4.84 15.53 6.76
C VAL A 230 5.75 14.43 7.29
N THR A 231 7.06 14.59 7.06
CA THR A 231 8.10 13.65 7.54
C THR A 231 8.80 14.24 8.76
N THR A 232 8.93 13.45 9.81
CA THR A 232 9.57 13.87 11.07
C THR A 232 10.86 13.11 11.34
N SER A 233 11.70 13.62 12.24
CA SER A 233 13.00 13.03 12.55
C SER A 233 12.92 11.67 13.24
N SER A 234 11.76 11.28 13.77
CA SER A 234 11.51 9.91 14.25
C SER A 234 11.29 8.91 13.11
N GLY A 235 11.19 9.36 11.86
CA GLY A 235 10.84 8.55 10.70
C GLY A 235 9.32 8.37 10.52
N ALA A 236 8.50 9.04 11.34
CA ALA A 236 7.06 8.99 11.20
C ALA A 236 6.56 9.86 10.03
N LEU A 237 5.57 9.33 9.32
CA LEU A 237 4.89 9.97 8.20
C LEU A 237 3.48 10.33 8.66
N ILE A 238 3.18 11.63 8.72
CA ILE A 238 1.85 12.13 9.06
C ILE A 238 1.17 12.53 7.75
N GLN A 239 0.01 11.94 7.50
CA GLN A 239 -0.79 12.14 6.29
C GLN A 239 -2.24 12.47 6.65
N TYR A 240 -3.03 12.88 5.65
CA TYR A 240 -4.46 13.11 5.83
C TYR A 240 -5.17 11.86 6.35
N GLY A 241 -6.06 12.05 7.33
CA GLY A 241 -6.89 10.99 7.87
C GLY A 241 -7.92 10.53 6.83
N LYS A 242 -8.13 9.21 6.70
CA LYS A 242 -9.13 8.60 5.80
C LYS A 242 -10.59 9.07 5.99
N ARG A 243 -10.89 9.89 7.00
CA ARG A 243 -12.24 10.41 7.27
C ARG A 243 -12.50 11.81 6.71
N ASP A 244 -11.49 12.46 6.13
CA ASP A 244 -11.58 13.84 5.62
C ASP A 244 -11.49 13.89 4.07
N SER A 245 -11.84 12.78 3.37
CA SER A 245 -11.86 12.67 1.90
C SER A 245 -13.27 12.79 1.32
#